data_AF-A0A1W2EWQ3-F1
#
_entry.id   AF-A0A1W2EWQ3-F1
#
_cell.length_a   1.000
_cell.length_b   1.000
_cell.length_c   1.000
_cell.angle_alpha   90.00
_cell.angle_beta   90.00
_cell.angle_gamma   90.00
#
_symmetry.space_group_name_H-M   'P 1'
#
loop_
_entity.id
_entity.type
_entity.pdbx_description
1 polymer ?
#
loop_
_entity_poly.entity_id
_entity_poly.type
_entity_poly.pdbx_seq_one_letter_code
_entity_poly.pdbx_strand_id
1 'polypeptide(L)'
;MGRRQYPWVWADVPWSEAQLLTRGKHDGLPLLSKGLADRAILATRRQLRRQGLRPGGQDPVAILYFYSRKAGGKVFANLYLIAKAKPVRPMTPAKWHALNKANLARRTCPECHRDVLYVIYPSVGMCFACLETSETTKAAQTAA
;
A
#
# COMPACT_ATOMS: atom_id res chain seq x y z
N MET A 1 -22.74 26.72 -18.80
CA MET A 1 -23.18 26.08 -17.54
C MET A 1 -22.36 24.82 -17.30
N GLY A 2 -21.41 24.84 -16.37
CA GLY A 2 -20.58 23.67 -16.07
C GLY A 2 -21.43 22.53 -15.49
N ARG A 3 -21.34 21.32 -16.06
CA ARG A 3 -21.97 20.14 -15.47
C ARG A 3 -21.48 20.01 -14.02
N ARG A 4 -22.41 19.84 -13.06
CA ARG A 4 -22.03 19.47 -11.69
C ARG A 4 -21.16 18.22 -11.80
N GLN A 5 -19.91 18.28 -11.34
CA GLN A 5 -18.92 17.22 -11.51
C GLN A 5 -19.41 15.86 -10.94
N TYR A 6 -20.29 15.91 -9.93
CA TYR A 6 -20.80 14.75 -9.20
C TYR A 6 -22.32 14.87 -8.95
N PRO A 7 -23.16 14.63 -9.98
CA PRO A 7 -24.61 14.74 -9.86
C PRO A 7 -25.16 13.60 -8.98
N TRP A 8 -26.29 13.83 -8.32
CA TRP A 8 -27.04 12.74 -7.68
C TRP A 8 -27.79 11.95 -8.76
N VAL A 9 -27.54 10.65 -8.83
CA VAL A 9 -28.20 9.74 -9.78
C VAL A 9 -28.52 8.42 -9.09
N TRP A 10 -29.66 7.83 -9.45
CA TRP A 10 -29.94 6.44 -9.13
C TRP A 10 -29.09 5.55 -10.03
N ALA A 11 -28.40 4.57 -9.44
CA ALA A 11 -27.51 3.68 -10.16
C ALA A 11 -27.67 2.25 -9.66
N ASP A 12 -27.60 1.31 -10.60
CA ASP A 12 -27.44 -0.11 -10.30
C ASP A 12 -26.04 -0.35 -9.76
N VAL A 13 -25.93 -1.11 -8.68
CA VAL A 13 -24.66 -1.42 -8.01
C VAL A 13 -24.50 -2.92 -7.85
N PRO A 14 -23.27 -3.46 -7.93
CA PRO A 14 -23.05 -4.91 -7.94
C PRO A 14 -23.27 -5.61 -6.58
N TRP A 15 -23.75 -4.91 -5.55
CA TRP A 15 -23.93 -5.44 -4.18
C TRP A 15 -25.33 -5.24 -3.61
N SER A 16 -26.26 -4.73 -4.41
CA SER A 16 -27.65 -4.50 -4.03
C SER A 16 -28.53 -4.78 -5.24
N GLU A 17 -29.67 -5.42 -5.03
CA GLU A 17 -30.69 -5.62 -6.05
C GLU A 17 -31.49 -4.34 -6.30
N ALA A 18 -31.57 -3.46 -5.29
CA ALA A 18 -32.18 -2.14 -5.43
C ALA A 18 -31.16 -1.12 -5.96
N GLN A 19 -31.66 -0.17 -6.75
CA GLN A 19 -30.91 1.02 -7.14
C GLN A 19 -30.52 1.83 -5.91
N LEU A 20 -29.28 2.32 -5.92
CA LEU A 20 -28.77 3.20 -4.87
C LEU A 20 -28.56 4.61 -5.40
N LEU A 21 -28.80 5.59 -4.53
CA LEU A 21 -28.48 6.98 -4.84
C LEU A 21 -26.96 7.18 -4.75
N THR A 22 -26.34 7.59 -5.86
CA THR A 22 -24.88 7.77 -5.98
C THR A 22 -24.55 9.15 -6.55
N ARG A 23 -23.27 9.53 -6.51
CA ARG A 23 -22.72 10.78 -7.02
C ARG A 23 -22.29 10.69 -8.49
N GLY A 24 -22.91 9.80 -9.25
CA GLY A 24 -22.47 9.44 -10.60
C GLY A 24 -21.37 8.38 -10.56
N LYS A 25 -20.43 8.47 -11.49
CA LYS A 25 -19.31 7.54 -11.60
C LYS A 25 -17.97 8.28 -11.51
N HIS A 26 -16.97 7.60 -10.96
CA HIS A 26 -15.56 7.99 -11.00
C HIS A 26 -14.75 6.77 -11.42
N ASP A 27 -13.87 6.91 -12.41
CA ASP A 27 -13.13 5.78 -13.03
C ASP A 27 -14.03 4.60 -13.45
N GLY A 28 -15.22 4.91 -13.97
CA GLY A 28 -16.21 3.91 -14.38
C GLY A 28 -16.98 3.25 -13.22
N LEU A 29 -16.60 3.49 -11.97
CA LEU A 29 -17.20 2.90 -10.78
C LEU A 29 -18.22 3.85 -10.12
N PRO A 30 -19.27 3.30 -9.48
CA PRO A 30 -20.20 4.10 -8.67
C PRO A 30 -19.47 4.94 -7.61
N LEU A 31 -19.79 6.23 -7.56
CA LEU A 31 -19.21 7.18 -6.62
C LEU A 31 -20.13 7.38 -5.41
N LEU A 32 -19.68 7.01 -4.22
CA LEU A 32 -20.44 7.12 -2.98
C LEU A 32 -19.93 8.29 -2.12
N SER A 33 -20.84 9.11 -1.60
CA SER A 33 -20.47 10.11 -0.59
C SER A 33 -20.25 9.45 0.78
N LYS A 34 -19.49 10.12 1.66
CA LYS A 34 -19.36 9.70 3.07
C LYS A 34 -20.73 9.47 3.70
N GLY A 35 -20.91 8.30 4.31
CA GLY A 35 -22.14 7.91 4.99
C GLY A 35 -23.09 7.05 4.15
N LEU A 36 -22.95 7.02 2.82
CA LEU A 36 -23.82 6.20 1.96
C LEU A 36 -23.34 4.76 1.78
N ALA A 37 -22.03 4.51 1.91
CA ALA A 37 -21.50 3.17 1.82
C ALA A 37 -21.87 2.37 3.08
N ASP A 38 -22.67 1.32 2.92
CA ASP A 38 -22.99 0.38 3.99
C ASP A 38 -21.71 -0.31 4.48
N ARG A 39 -21.40 -0.15 5.76
CA ARG A 39 -20.19 -0.68 6.40
C ARG A 39 -20.26 -2.19 6.68
N ALA A 40 -21.45 -2.79 6.62
CA ALA A 40 -21.63 -4.23 6.73
C ALA A 40 -21.29 -4.94 5.40
N ILE A 41 -21.43 -4.25 4.27
CA ILE A 41 -21.25 -4.81 2.92
C ILE A 41 -19.91 -4.36 2.31
N LEU A 42 -19.56 -3.08 2.47
CA LEU A 42 -18.43 -2.43 1.83
C LEU A 42 -17.37 -1.99 2.83
N ALA A 43 -16.11 -2.19 2.44
CA ALA A 43 -14.97 -1.73 3.21
C ALA A 43 -13.85 -1.20 2.32
N THR A 44 -13.18 -0.16 2.80
CA THR A 44 -11.87 0.26 2.27
C THR A 44 -10.81 -0.79 2.59
N ARG A 45 -9.72 -0.81 1.82
CA ARG A 45 -8.58 -1.72 2.07
C ARG A 45 -8.06 -1.64 3.52
N ARG A 46 -8.06 -0.44 4.11
CA ARG A 46 -7.66 -0.23 5.51
C ARG A 46 -8.68 -0.79 6.50
N GLN A 47 -9.98 -0.67 6.22
CA GLN A 47 -11.03 -1.29 7.04
C GLN A 47 -10.93 -2.81 7.02
N LEU A 48 -10.77 -3.42 5.83
CA LEU A 48 -10.54 -4.87 5.71
C LEU A 48 -9.33 -5.32 6.53
N ARG A 49 -8.21 -4.57 6.45
CA ARG A 49 -6.99 -4.93 7.18
C ARG A 49 -7.20 -4.93 8.70
N ARG A 50 -7.99 -4.00 9.24
CA ARG A 50 -8.35 -3.98 10.67
C ARG A 50 -9.20 -5.18 11.08
N GLN A 51 -9.94 -5.78 10.15
CA GLN A 51 -10.72 -6.99 10.36
C GLN A 51 -9.90 -8.27 10.10
N GLY A 52 -8.59 -8.18 9.87
CA GLY A 52 -7.78 -9.35 9.49
C GLY A 52 -8.05 -9.86 8.07
N LEU A 53 -8.71 -9.05 7.23
CA LEU A 53 -9.08 -9.37 5.87
C LEU A 53 -8.20 -8.62 4.85
N ARG A 54 -8.17 -9.14 3.62
CA ARG A 54 -7.60 -8.51 2.42
C ARG A 54 -8.61 -8.58 1.28
N PRO A 55 -8.53 -7.69 0.27
CA PRO A 55 -9.44 -7.70 -0.88
C PRO A 55 -9.56 -9.05 -1.61
N GLY A 56 -8.56 -9.92 -1.49
CA GLY A 56 -8.64 -11.27 -2.04
C GLY A 56 -8.36 -11.35 -3.55
N GLY A 57 -7.91 -10.26 -4.16
CA GLY A 57 -7.67 -10.15 -5.61
C GLY A 57 -8.85 -9.55 -6.39
N GLN A 58 -9.94 -9.17 -5.70
CA GLN A 58 -11.07 -8.49 -6.33
C GLN A 58 -10.70 -7.04 -6.67
N ASP A 59 -11.23 -6.56 -7.80
CA ASP A 59 -11.24 -5.15 -8.16
C ASP A 59 -12.21 -4.36 -7.27
N PRO A 60 -11.98 -3.05 -7.07
CA PRO A 60 -12.91 -2.22 -6.32
C PRO A 60 -14.27 -2.15 -7.02
N VAL A 61 -15.34 -2.19 -6.23
CA VAL A 61 -16.72 -2.14 -6.74
C VAL A 61 -17.30 -0.73 -6.74
N ALA A 62 -16.71 0.18 -5.95
CA ALA A 62 -17.13 1.57 -5.85
C ALA A 62 -15.99 2.44 -5.33
N ILE A 63 -16.18 3.76 -5.46
CA ILE A 63 -15.26 4.75 -4.92
C ILE A 63 -15.99 5.60 -3.88
N LEU A 64 -15.41 5.72 -2.70
CA LEU A 64 -15.84 6.64 -1.67
C LEU A 64 -15.22 8.01 -1.91
N TYR A 65 -16.02 9.07 -1.86
CA TYR A 65 -15.59 10.45 -2.01
C TYR A 65 -16.02 11.30 -0.81
N PHE A 66 -15.07 12.07 -0.26
CA PHE A 66 -15.33 13.00 0.85
C PHE A 66 -14.31 14.12 0.94
N TYR A 67 -14.68 15.22 1.59
CA TYR A 67 -13.73 16.27 1.93
C TYR A 67 -13.03 15.97 3.26
N SER A 68 -11.71 16.05 3.26
CA SER A 68 -10.87 15.82 4.44
C SER A 68 -10.13 17.09 4.79
N ARG A 69 -10.40 17.63 5.99
CA ARG A 69 -9.64 18.77 6.53
C ARG A 69 -8.15 18.44 6.68
N LYS A 70 -7.82 17.22 7.12
CA LYS A 70 -6.43 16.77 7.29
C LYS A 70 -5.66 16.73 5.96
N ALA A 71 -6.34 16.38 4.87
CA ALA A 71 -5.72 16.32 3.54
C ALA A 71 -5.86 17.65 2.77
N GLY A 72 -6.48 18.68 3.36
CA GLY A 72 -6.73 19.96 2.71
C GLY A 72 -7.63 19.87 1.46
N GLY A 73 -8.43 18.82 1.30
CA GLY A 73 -9.10 18.61 0.02
C GLY A 73 -9.99 17.36 -0.08
N LYS A 74 -10.42 17.13 -1.33
CA LYS A 74 -11.20 15.97 -1.75
C LYS A 74 -10.35 14.71 -1.70
N VAL A 75 -10.85 13.67 -1.05
CA VAL A 75 -10.20 12.36 -0.92
C VAL A 75 -11.10 11.31 -1.53
N PHE A 76 -10.47 10.40 -2.28
CA PHE A 76 -11.09 9.24 -2.87
C PHE A 76 -10.55 7.97 -2.20
N ALA A 77 -11.40 6.96 -2.02
CA ALA A 77 -10.99 5.68 -1.48
C ALA A 77 -11.76 4.53 -2.13
N ASN A 78 -11.02 3.53 -2.58
CA ASN A 78 -11.61 2.32 -3.17
C ASN A 78 -12.37 1.50 -2.12
N LEU A 79 -13.57 1.07 -2.48
CA LEU A 79 -14.45 0.21 -1.71
C LEU A 79 -14.48 -1.20 -2.32
N TYR A 80 -14.41 -2.19 -1.44
CA TYR A 80 -14.38 -3.62 -1.76
C TYR A 80 -15.51 -4.32 -1.02
N LEU A 81 -15.99 -5.44 -1.57
CA LEU A 81 -17.00 -6.26 -0.90
C LEU A 81 -16.36 -7.08 0.21
N ILE A 82 -16.92 -6.97 1.41
CA ILE A 82 -16.49 -7.75 2.58
C ILE A 82 -16.74 -9.24 2.34
N ALA A 83 -17.89 -9.60 1.75
CA ALA A 83 -18.25 -10.98 1.43
C ALA A 83 -17.25 -11.70 0.50
N LYS A 84 -16.54 -10.95 -0.37
CA LYS A 84 -15.51 -11.49 -1.27
C LYS A 84 -14.09 -11.36 -0.72
N ALA A 85 -13.93 -10.72 0.44
CA ALA A 85 -12.64 -10.57 1.08
C ALA A 85 -12.13 -11.92 1.59
N LYS A 86 -10.81 -12.05 1.67
CA LYS A 86 -10.15 -13.26 2.17
C LYS A 86 -9.36 -12.93 3.42
N PRO A 87 -9.15 -13.88 4.33
CA PRO A 87 -8.21 -13.69 5.42
C PRO A 87 -6.84 -13.23 4.92
N VAL A 88 -6.22 -12.35 5.69
CA VAL A 88 -4.82 -11.99 5.50
C VAL A 88 -3.99 -13.27 5.56
N ARG A 89 -3.06 -13.44 4.61
CA ARG A 89 -2.15 -14.58 4.63
C ARG A 89 -1.34 -14.54 5.94
N PRO A 90 -1.38 -15.59 6.77
CA PRO A 90 -0.64 -15.59 8.01
C PRO A 90 0.85 -15.56 7.72
N MET A 91 1.60 -14.97 8.65
CA MET A 91 3.05 -15.10 8.65
C MET A 91 3.37 -16.50 9.15
N THR A 92 3.97 -17.33 8.31
CA THR A 92 4.35 -18.70 8.64
C THR A 92 5.83 -18.75 9.00
N PRO A 93 6.31 -19.76 9.76
CA PRO A 93 7.74 -19.93 10.03
C PRO A 93 8.59 -19.92 8.76
N ALA A 94 8.16 -20.59 7.70
CA ALA A 94 8.85 -20.58 6.41
C ALA A 94 9.00 -19.17 5.82
N LYS A 95 7.98 -18.30 5.96
CA LYS A 95 8.07 -16.90 5.51
C LYS A 95 9.02 -16.08 6.38
N TRP A 96 9.02 -16.31 7.70
CA TRP A 96 10.00 -15.69 8.60
C TRP A 96 11.42 -16.06 8.21
N HIS A 97 11.70 -17.34 7.97
CA HIS A 97 13.01 -17.79 7.51
C HIS A 97 13.41 -17.16 6.18
N ALA A 98 12.49 -17.10 5.20
CA ALA A 98 12.75 -16.46 3.92
C ALA A 98 13.10 -14.96 4.07
N LEU A 99 12.35 -14.23 4.92
CA LEU A 99 12.63 -12.82 5.20
C LEU A 99 13.97 -12.64 5.91
N ASN A 100 14.27 -13.48 6.90
CA ASN A 100 15.55 -13.42 7.61
C ASN A 100 16.72 -13.70 6.68
N LYS A 101 16.60 -14.69 5.79
CA LYS A 101 17.62 -14.99 4.76
C LYS A 101 17.80 -13.82 3.79
N ALA A 102 16.71 -13.21 3.32
CA ALA A 102 16.76 -12.05 2.44
C ALA A 102 17.37 -10.82 3.14
N ASN A 103 17.04 -10.59 4.41
CA ASN A 103 17.62 -9.51 5.20
C ASN A 103 19.10 -9.73 5.48
N LEU A 104 19.51 -10.95 5.83
CA LEU A 104 20.90 -11.31 6.03
C LEU A 104 21.72 -11.02 4.76
N ALA A 105 21.25 -11.47 3.59
CA ALA A 105 21.93 -11.21 2.32
C ALA A 105 22.10 -9.71 2.02
N ARG A 106 21.14 -8.86 2.40
CA ARG A 106 21.24 -7.39 2.24
C ARG A 106 22.16 -6.71 3.26
N ARG A 107 22.48 -7.40 4.35
CA ARG A 107 23.32 -6.89 5.45
C ARG A 107 24.71 -7.51 5.47
N THR A 108 24.95 -8.59 4.72
CA THR A 108 26.27 -9.19 4.59
C THR A 108 27.10 -8.36 3.61
N CYS A 109 28.21 -7.80 4.10
CA CYS A 109 29.14 -7.06 3.26
C CYS A 109 29.84 -7.99 2.27
N PRO A 110 29.90 -7.68 0.97
CA PRO A 110 30.64 -8.51 0.01
C PRO A 110 32.16 -8.46 0.22
N GLU A 111 32.70 -7.39 0.82
CA GLU A 111 34.15 -7.21 1.02
C GLU A 111 34.68 -7.94 2.26
N CYS A 112 33.95 -7.88 3.39
CA CYS A 112 34.41 -8.50 4.65
C CYS A 112 33.54 -9.67 5.12
N HIS A 113 32.50 -10.02 4.37
CA HIS A 113 31.58 -11.14 4.64
C HIS A 113 30.88 -11.15 6.01
N ARG A 114 30.91 -10.03 6.73
CA ARG A 114 30.23 -9.85 8.02
C ARG A 114 28.82 -9.33 7.83
N ASP A 115 27.90 -9.77 8.68
CA ASP A 115 26.60 -9.14 8.86
C ASP A 115 26.78 -7.82 9.64
N VAL A 116 26.53 -6.68 9.01
CA VAL A 116 26.77 -5.35 9.59
C VAL A 116 25.55 -4.75 10.31
N LEU A 117 24.48 -5.53 10.51
CA LEU A 117 23.27 -5.14 11.25
C LEU A 117 22.41 -4.03 10.60
N TYR A 118 22.83 -3.45 9.48
CA TYR A 118 22.07 -2.51 8.66
C TYR A 118 22.10 -2.90 7.18
N VAL A 119 21.11 -2.44 6.41
CA VAL A 119 21.03 -2.71 4.96
C VAL A 119 22.10 -1.88 4.25
N ILE A 120 22.94 -2.56 3.49
CA ILE A 120 23.99 -1.91 2.68
C ILE A 120 23.34 -1.17 1.52
N TYR A 121 23.71 0.10 1.32
CA TYR A 121 23.19 0.90 0.22
C TYR A 121 23.74 0.39 -1.13
N PRO A 122 22.88 0.15 -2.14
CA PRO A 122 23.31 -0.35 -3.43
C PRO A 122 24.35 0.55 -4.14
N SER A 123 24.32 1.86 -3.90
CA SER A 123 25.26 2.82 -4.48
C SER A 123 26.69 2.70 -3.93
N VAL A 124 26.83 2.26 -2.69
CA VAL A 124 28.14 2.07 -2.02
C VAL A 124 28.64 0.64 -2.26
N GLY A 125 27.73 -0.34 -2.27
CA GLY A 125 28.04 -1.75 -2.54
C GLY A 125 28.76 -2.48 -1.41
N MET A 126 29.29 -1.76 -0.41
CA MET A 126 29.99 -2.32 0.75
C MET A 126 29.55 -1.66 2.06
N CYS A 127 29.94 -2.26 3.18
CA CYS A 127 29.68 -1.65 4.48
C CYS A 127 30.53 -0.40 4.71
N PHE A 128 30.06 0.46 5.62
CA PHE A 128 30.71 1.73 5.95
C PHE A 128 32.16 1.55 6.42
N ALA A 129 32.45 0.55 7.26
CA ALA A 129 33.83 0.29 7.71
C ALA A 129 34.78 -0.08 6.55
N CYS A 130 34.31 -0.84 5.56
CA CYS A 130 35.08 -1.15 4.36
C CYS A 130 35.25 0.10 3.48
N LEU A 131 34.22 0.93 3.37
CA LEU A 131 34.28 2.20 2.65
C LEU A 131 35.36 3.11 3.27
N GLU A 132 35.30 3.38 4.57
CA GLU A 132 36.28 4.22 5.28
C GLU A 132 37.71 3.72 5.10
N THR A 133 37.91 2.40 5.18
CA THR A 133 39.24 1.79 4.98
C THR A 133 39.74 2.02 3.55
N SER A 134 38.86 1.86 2.56
CA SER A 134 39.19 2.07 1.14
C SER A 134 39.52 3.54 0.83
N GLU A 135 38.78 4.49 1.42
CA GLU A 135 39.01 5.92 1.25
C GLU A 135 40.31 6.36 1.91
N THR A 136 40.60 5.83 3.11
CA THR A 136 41.86 6.08 3.81
C THR A 136 43.06 5.56 3.02
N THR A 137 42.94 4.36 2.42
CA THR A 137 43.99 3.79 1.58
C THR A 137 44.22 4.63 0.32
N LYS A 138 43.13 5.09 -0.34
CA LYS A 138 43.23 6.01 -1.47
C LYS A 138 43.91 7.31 -1.07
N ALA A 139 43.51 7.93 0.03
CA ALA A 139 44.10 9.19 0.50
C ALA A 139 45.61 9.07 0.80
N ALA A 140 46.04 7.95 1.38
CA ALA A 140 47.46 7.66 1.60
C ALA A 140 48.25 7.48 0.29
N GLN A 141 47.62 6.94 -0.76
CA GLN A 141 48.24 6.77 -2.09
C GLN A 141 48.33 8.09 -2.86
N THR A 142 47.37 9.01 -2.72
CA THR A 142 47.41 10.32 -3.39
C THR A 142 48.41 11.30 -2.76
N ALA A 143 48.84 11.04 -1.53
CA ALA A 143 49.78 11.88 -0.78
C ALA A 143 51.25 11.45 -0.96
N ALA A 144 51.50 10.33 -1.64
CA ALA A 144 52.83 9.82 -2.01
C ALA A 144 53.15 10.16 -3.48
#